data_AF-A0A5K3EW70-F1
#
_entry.id   AF-A0A5K3EW70-F1
#
_cell.length_a   1.000
_cell.length_b   1.000
_cell.length_c   1.000
_cell.angle_alpha   90.00
_cell.angle_beta   90.00
_cell.angle_gamma   90.00
#
_symmetry.space_group_name_H-M   'P 1'
#
loop_
_entity.id
_entity.type
_entity.pdbx_description
1 polymer ?
#
loop_
_entity_poly.entity_id
_entity_poly.type
_entity_poly.pdbx_seq_one_letter_code
_entity_poly.pdbx_strand_id
1 'polypeptide(L)'
;AILNDAKFRSLRIPVFPKTFVVLSKIILVDLEVCQKDKDFRMANCWDAVDQWFHQSEFTQIGLANCSRQQLYYVLSQTKTQINYLQIEMSVYYPNAAILALSRKATHITIAVNLFGLFSPTLDPACIMPIEEKIVKKIASQYQKSPGQILVKHALQLGLCPLIKSNCITRIRAYAEVDDFELTAEEMHTLNTALVKHR
;
A
#
# COMPACT_ATOMS: atom_id res chain seq x y z
N ALA A 1 7.19 1.36 -12.15
CA ALA A 1 6.45 0.83 -13.32
C ALA A 1 6.25 -0.67 -13.14
N ILE A 2 5.26 -1.29 -13.81
CA ILE A 2 5.16 -2.76 -13.86
C ILE A 2 6.25 -3.26 -14.80
N LEU A 3 7.17 -4.09 -14.33
CA LEU A 3 8.20 -4.68 -15.18
C LEU A 3 7.59 -5.82 -16.02
N ASN A 4 7.55 -5.60 -17.33
CA ASN A 4 7.15 -6.60 -18.33
C ASN A 4 8.39 -7.03 -19.14
N ASP A 5 9.48 -7.30 -18.44
CA ASP A 5 10.82 -7.55 -19.01
C ASP A 5 10.89 -8.99 -19.58
N ALA A 6 11.49 -9.12 -20.78
CA ALA A 6 11.70 -10.39 -21.45
C ALA A 6 12.54 -11.38 -20.62
N LYS A 7 13.41 -10.89 -19.72
CA LYS A 7 14.17 -11.72 -18.76
C LYS A 7 13.27 -12.60 -17.88
N PHE A 8 12.05 -12.16 -17.52
CA PHE A 8 11.15 -12.96 -16.68
C PHE A 8 10.64 -14.24 -17.38
N ARG A 9 10.59 -14.27 -18.71
CA ARG A 9 10.03 -15.42 -19.46
C ARG A 9 11.01 -16.59 -19.58
N SER A 10 12.32 -16.36 -19.49
CA SER A 10 13.34 -17.40 -19.73
C SER A 10 13.58 -18.33 -18.53
N LEU A 11 13.27 -17.89 -17.31
CA LEU A 11 13.67 -18.57 -16.07
C LEU A 11 12.63 -19.58 -15.53
N ARG A 12 11.51 -19.82 -16.23
CA ARG A 12 10.32 -20.55 -15.71
C ARG A 12 9.81 -20.05 -14.35
N ILE A 13 10.15 -18.81 -13.99
CA ILE A 13 9.57 -18.12 -12.83
C ILE A 13 8.09 -17.89 -13.16
N PRO A 14 7.16 -18.11 -12.23
CA PRO A 14 5.77 -17.70 -12.41
C PRO A 14 5.77 -16.22 -12.79
N VAL A 15 5.21 -15.89 -13.95
CA VAL A 15 5.23 -14.50 -14.43
C VAL A 15 4.43 -13.65 -13.46
N PHE A 16 5.09 -12.99 -12.52
CA PHE A 16 4.49 -12.10 -11.54
C PHE A 16 3.98 -10.84 -12.28
N PRO A 17 2.69 -10.76 -12.66
CA PRO A 17 2.20 -9.77 -13.62
C PRO A 17 2.05 -8.38 -12.99
N LYS A 18 2.37 -8.25 -11.70
CA LYS A 18 2.24 -7.04 -10.88
C LYS A 18 3.46 -6.86 -9.96
N THR A 19 4.66 -7.08 -10.45
CA THR A 19 5.88 -6.71 -9.70
C THR A 19 6.06 -5.19 -9.74
N PHE A 20 6.04 -4.53 -8.57
CA PHE A 20 6.12 -3.07 -8.47
C PHE A 20 7.53 -2.61 -8.09
N VAL A 21 8.18 -1.88 -9.00
CA VAL A 21 9.40 -1.13 -8.70
C VAL A 21 9.01 0.21 -8.08
N VAL A 22 9.38 0.43 -6.82
CA VAL A 22 9.11 1.68 -6.07
C VAL A 22 10.23 2.68 -6.26
N LEU A 23 11.48 2.21 -6.20
CA LEU A 23 12.70 2.92 -6.57
C LEU A 23 13.59 1.95 -7.37
N SER A 24 14.60 2.44 -8.08
CA SER A 24 15.51 1.61 -8.91
C SER A 24 16.25 0.49 -8.17
N LYS A 25 16.15 0.42 -6.83
CA LYS A 25 16.74 -0.61 -5.97
C LYS A 25 15.76 -1.34 -5.05
N ILE A 26 14.47 -0.97 -5.04
CA ILE A 26 13.43 -1.55 -4.17
C ILE A 26 12.35 -2.21 -5.02
N ILE A 27 12.08 -3.48 -4.74
CA ILE A 27 11.02 -4.23 -5.39
C ILE A 27 9.96 -4.74 -4.41
N LEU A 28 8.69 -4.62 -4.81
CA LEU A 28 7.56 -5.23 -4.11
C LEU A 28 6.99 -6.39 -4.91
N VAL A 29 6.88 -7.54 -4.25
CA VAL A 29 6.32 -8.78 -4.79
C VAL A 29 4.84 -8.87 -4.41
N ASP A 30 3.97 -8.90 -5.42
CA ASP A 30 2.52 -9.02 -5.24
C ASP A 30 2.12 -10.47 -4.97
N LEU A 31 1.70 -10.77 -3.73
CA LEU A 31 1.32 -12.11 -3.30
C LEU A 31 -0.14 -12.47 -3.60
N GLU A 32 -0.97 -11.55 -4.13
CA GLU A 32 -2.30 -11.88 -4.67
C GLU A 32 -2.16 -12.90 -5.82
N VAL A 33 -1.05 -12.79 -6.55
CA VAL A 33 -0.73 -13.57 -7.75
C VAL A 33 -0.44 -15.03 -7.43
N CYS A 34 0.32 -15.30 -6.36
CA CYS A 34 0.64 -16.68 -5.92
C CYS A 34 -0.60 -17.52 -5.59
N GLN A 35 -1.80 -16.93 -5.46
CA GLN A 35 -3.04 -17.68 -5.16
C GLN A 35 -3.82 -18.12 -6.41
N LYS A 36 -3.57 -17.53 -7.59
CA LYS A 36 -4.38 -17.77 -8.79
C LYS A 36 -4.02 -19.05 -9.52
N ASP A 37 -2.84 -19.59 -9.23
CA ASP A 37 -2.39 -20.90 -9.69
C ASP A 37 -2.63 -21.93 -8.59
N LYS A 38 -3.52 -22.89 -8.85
CA LYS A 38 -3.93 -23.92 -7.88
C LYS A 38 -2.85 -24.96 -7.62
N ASP A 39 -1.93 -25.15 -8.56
CA ASP A 39 -0.85 -26.12 -8.46
C ASP A 39 0.38 -25.49 -7.77
N PHE A 40 0.41 -24.17 -7.66
CA PHE A 40 1.54 -23.42 -7.14
C PHE A 40 1.44 -23.12 -5.63
N ARG A 41 2.03 -24.01 -4.83
CA ARG A 41 2.13 -23.84 -3.38
C ARG A 41 2.93 -22.58 -3.02
N MET A 42 2.53 -21.90 -1.94
CA MET A 42 3.20 -20.69 -1.44
C MET A 42 4.70 -20.90 -1.15
N ALA A 43 5.09 -22.12 -0.73
CA ALA A 43 6.50 -22.52 -0.59
C ALA A 43 7.27 -22.34 -1.90
N ASN A 44 6.81 -23.02 -2.96
CA ASN A 44 7.39 -22.92 -4.29
C ASN A 44 7.38 -21.47 -4.82
N CYS A 45 6.35 -20.68 -4.48
CA CYS A 45 6.31 -19.24 -4.81
C CYS A 45 7.44 -18.48 -4.14
N TRP A 46 7.61 -18.66 -2.84
CA TRP A 46 8.62 -17.95 -2.07
C TRP A 46 10.05 -18.37 -2.43
N ASP A 47 10.32 -19.67 -2.58
CA ASP A 47 11.64 -20.18 -2.95
C ASP A 47 12.10 -19.62 -4.30
N ALA A 48 11.20 -19.54 -5.29
CA ALA A 48 11.49 -18.95 -6.60
C ALA A 48 11.73 -17.43 -6.52
N VAL A 49 10.96 -16.71 -5.70
CA VAL A 49 11.15 -15.27 -5.46
C VAL A 49 12.48 -14.99 -4.78
N ASP A 50 12.83 -15.76 -3.75
CA ASP A 50 14.05 -15.57 -2.96
C ASP A 50 15.30 -15.85 -3.80
N GLN A 51 15.33 -16.95 -4.55
CA GLN A 51 16.42 -17.26 -5.49
C GLN A 51 16.57 -16.18 -6.56
N TRP A 52 15.46 -15.71 -7.13
CA TRP A 52 15.46 -14.65 -8.13
C TRP A 52 15.97 -13.32 -7.58
N PHE A 53 15.56 -12.94 -6.37
CA PHE A 53 15.99 -11.70 -5.73
C PHE A 53 17.50 -11.66 -5.53
N HIS A 54 18.11 -12.76 -5.07
CA HIS A 54 19.57 -12.88 -4.92
C HIS A 54 20.36 -12.83 -6.26
N GLN A 55 19.70 -13.08 -7.39
CA GLN A 55 20.29 -12.96 -8.74
C GLN A 55 19.97 -11.61 -9.40
N SER A 56 19.20 -10.75 -8.74
CA SER A 56 18.73 -9.47 -9.27
C SER A 56 19.65 -8.31 -8.86
N GLU A 57 19.47 -7.15 -9.52
CA GLU A 57 20.16 -5.90 -9.17
C GLU A 57 19.47 -5.14 -8.01
N PHE A 58 18.35 -5.65 -7.50
CA PHE A 58 17.60 -5.01 -6.41
C PHE A 58 18.31 -5.25 -5.07
N THR A 59 18.48 -4.19 -4.28
CA THR A 59 19.13 -4.28 -2.96
C THR A 59 18.12 -4.46 -1.82
N GLN A 60 16.83 -4.37 -2.10
CA GLN A 60 15.74 -4.39 -1.12
C GLN A 60 14.49 -5.05 -1.70
N ILE A 61 13.88 -5.94 -0.91
CA ILE A 61 12.61 -6.60 -1.22
C ILE A 61 11.53 -6.23 -0.20
N GLY A 62 10.30 -6.16 -0.69
CA GLY A 62 9.09 -6.02 0.09
C GLY A 62 7.93 -6.83 -0.50
N LEU A 63 6.81 -6.81 0.20
CA LEU A 63 5.60 -7.53 -0.18
C LEU A 63 4.47 -6.54 -0.51
N ALA A 64 3.55 -6.96 -1.38
CA ALA A 64 2.33 -6.24 -1.69
C ALA A 64 1.13 -7.18 -1.69
N ASN A 65 -0.05 -6.65 -1.35
CA ASN A 65 -1.35 -7.32 -1.50
C ASN A 65 -1.45 -8.71 -0.81
N CYS A 66 -0.68 -8.93 0.25
CA CYS A 66 -0.63 -10.21 0.95
C CYS A 66 -1.74 -10.36 2.00
N SER A 67 -2.30 -11.57 2.12
CA SER A 67 -3.14 -11.94 3.25
C SER A 67 -2.31 -12.11 4.53
N ARG A 68 -2.97 -12.08 5.70
CA ARG A 68 -2.33 -12.37 6.99
C ARG A 68 -1.58 -13.70 7.02
N GLN A 69 -2.11 -14.73 6.37
CA GLN A 69 -1.52 -16.06 6.31
C GLN A 69 -0.26 -16.06 5.44
N GLN A 70 -0.30 -15.37 4.30
CA GLN A 70 0.85 -15.23 3.40
C GLN A 70 2.00 -14.46 4.05
N LEU A 71 1.68 -13.32 4.69
CA LEU A 71 2.66 -12.52 5.41
C LEU A 71 3.33 -13.34 6.53
N TYR A 72 2.54 -14.04 7.35
CA TYR A 72 3.06 -14.90 8.40
C TYR A 72 3.94 -16.03 7.86
N TYR A 73 3.51 -16.69 6.78
CA TYR A 73 4.27 -17.74 6.12
C TYR A 73 5.64 -17.23 5.64
N VAL A 74 5.66 -16.17 4.82
CA VAL A 74 6.90 -15.61 4.29
C VAL A 74 7.86 -15.21 5.41
N LEU A 75 7.39 -14.46 6.41
CA LEU A 75 8.21 -14.02 7.54
C LEU A 75 8.73 -15.17 8.41
N SER A 76 8.09 -16.34 8.39
CA SER A 76 8.54 -17.54 9.12
C SER A 76 9.55 -18.41 8.36
N GLN A 77 9.71 -18.23 7.05
CA GLN A 77 10.54 -19.08 6.19
C GLN A 77 11.73 -18.33 5.58
N THR A 78 11.56 -17.04 5.31
CA THR A 78 12.57 -16.22 4.62
C THR A 78 13.82 -16.01 5.48
N LYS A 79 14.99 -16.12 4.84
CA LYS A 79 16.26 -15.59 5.38
C LYS A 79 16.49 -14.14 4.93
N THR A 80 15.90 -13.75 3.81
CA THR A 80 15.96 -12.40 3.27
C THR A 80 15.07 -11.47 4.08
N GLN A 81 15.65 -10.37 4.57
CA GLN A 81 14.95 -9.36 5.35
C GLN A 81 13.92 -8.61 4.48
N ILE A 82 12.65 -8.70 4.88
CA ILE A 82 11.54 -7.95 4.28
C ILE A 82 11.43 -6.60 4.98
N ASN A 83 11.69 -5.50 4.26
CA ASN A 83 11.68 -4.16 4.86
C ASN A 83 10.43 -3.33 4.51
N TYR A 84 9.73 -3.69 3.44
CA TYR A 84 8.59 -2.92 2.93
C TYR A 84 7.34 -3.80 2.84
N LEU A 85 6.19 -3.24 3.23
CA LEU A 85 4.90 -3.90 3.10
C LEU A 85 3.85 -2.93 2.54
N GLN A 86 3.40 -3.15 1.31
CA GLN A 86 2.34 -2.38 0.68
C GLN A 86 0.97 -3.00 0.98
N ILE A 87 0.08 -2.19 1.56
CA ILE A 87 -1.30 -2.56 1.90
C ILE A 87 -2.30 -1.54 1.37
N GLU A 88 -3.50 -2.02 1.04
CA GLU A 88 -4.65 -1.13 0.93
C GLU A 88 -4.95 -0.55 2.32
N MET A 89 -5.02 0.79 2.39
CA MET A 89 -5.45 1.51 3.59
C MET A 89 -6.16 2.80 3.19
N SER A 90 -7.29 3.10 3.83
CA SER A 90 -7.97 4.40 3.79
C SER A 90 -8.75 4.62 5.09
N VAL A 91 -9.30 5.81 5.31
CA VAL A 91 -10.22 6.08 6.44
C VAL A 91 -11.47 5.19 6.45
N TYR A 92 -11.83 4.58 5.31
CA TYR A 92 -12.89 3.56 5.24
C TYR A 92 -12.39 2.16 5.58
N TYR A 93 -11.12 1.87 5.33
CA TYR A 93 -10.53 0.56 5.49
C TYR A 93 -9.14 0.69 6.15
N PRO A 94 -9.07 0.78 7.49
CA PRO A 94 -7.82 1.02 8.20
C PRO A 94 -6.88 -0.20 8.21
N ASN A 95 -7.36 -1.37 7.78
CA ASN A 95 -6.61 -2.63 7.66
C ASN A 95 -5.80 -2.99 8.94
N ALA A 96 -6.38 -2.67 10.11
CA ALA A 96 -5.68 -2.61 11.39
C ALA A 96 -4.95 -3.91 11.75
N ALA A 97 -5.50 -5.08 11.36
CA ALA A 97 -4.90 -6.38 11.64
C ALA A 97 -3.60 -6.63 10.86
N ILE A 98 -3.51 -6.23 9.59
CA ILE A 98 -2.25 -6.34 8.81
C ILE A 98 -1.29 -5.23 9.23
N LEU A 99 -1.79 -4.01 9.49
CA LEU A 99 -0.96 -2.91 10.01
C LEU A 99 -0.28 -3.25 11.34
N ALA A 100 -0.97 -3.94 12.25
CA ALA A 100 -0.40 -4.41 13.52
C ALA A 100 0.72 -5.45 13.31
N LEU A 101 0.55 -6.38 12.36
CA LEU A 101 1.61 -7.33 11.98
C LEU A 101 2.79 -6.61 11.31
N SER A 102 2.51 -5.64 10.43
CA SER A 102 3.50 -4.79 9.76
C SER A 102 4.42 -4.11 10.76
N ARG A 103 3.82 -3.42 11.75
CA ARG A 103 4.51 -2.72 12.84
C ARG A 103 5.28 -3.68 13.76
N LYS A 104 4.71 -4.84 14.13
CA LYS A 104 5.40 -5.84 14.96
C LYS A 104 6.68 -6.37 14.30
N ALA A 105 6.68 -6.50 12.98
CA ALA A 105 7.85 -6.89 12.19
C ALA A 105 8.63 -5.68 11.63
N THR A 106 8.43 -4.49 12.19
CA THR A 106 9.22 -3.26 11.89
C THR A 106 9.27 -2.83 10.41
N HIS A 107 8.27 -3.21 9.61
CA HIS A 107 8.22 -2.83 8.19
C HIS A 107 7.91 -1.34 7.97
N ILE A 108 8.51 -0.76 6.94
CA ILE A 108 8.03 0.46 6.31
C ILE A 108 6.72 0.13 5.59
N THR A 109 5.60 0.56 6.16
CA THR A 109 4.27 0.29 5.60
C THR A 109 3.95 1.30 4.51
N ILE A 110 3.69 0.81 3.30
CA ILE A 110 3.29 1.64 2.15
C ILE A 110 1.77 1.57 2.01
N ALA A 111 1.09 2.71 2.13
CA ALA A 111 -0.37 2.81 2.03
C ALA A 111 -0.79 3.15 0.60
N VAL A 112 -1.57 2.26 -0.03
CA VAL A 112 -2.21 2.51 -1.34
C VAL A 112 -3.73 2.67 -1.19
N ASN A 113 -4.33 3.37 -2.15
CA ASN A 113 -5.77 3.64 -2.22
C ASN A 113 -6.32 4.47 -1.04
N LEU A 114 -5.52 5.40 -0.51
CA LEU A 114 -5.91 6.33 0.56
C LEU A 114 -7.20 7.12 0.27
N PHE A 115 -7.48 7.37 -1.02
CA PHE A 115 -8.69 8.03 -1.49
C PHE A 115 -9.82 7.05 -1.89
N GLY A 116 -9.76 5.79 -1.44
CA GLY A 116 -10.75 4.75 -1.76
C GLY A 116 -10.48 4.00 -3.07
N LEU A 117 -11.15 2.85 -3.23
CA LEU A 117 -11.09 2.00 -4.45
C LEU A 117 -12.20 2.30 -5.47
N PHE A 118 -13.39 2.65 -4.99
CA PHE A 118 -14.61 2.71 -5.82
C PHE A 118 -14.79 4.10 -6.42
N SER A 119 -14.51 4.26 -7.71
CA SER A 119 -14.95 5.45 -8.44
C SER A 119 -16.48 5.54 -8.40
N PRO A 120 -17.08 6.74 -8.30
CA PRO A 120 -18.52 6.96 -8.53
C PRO A 120 -19.03 6.42 -9.88
N THR A 121 -18.13 6.16 -10.83
CA THR A 121 -18.43 5.49 -12.11
C THR A 121 -18.81 4.01 -11.96
N LEU A 122 -18.31 3.33 -10.92
CA LEU A 122 -18.54 1.90 -10.65
C LEU A 122 -19.63 1.69 -9.59
N ASP A 123 -19.74 2.62 -8.63
CA ASP A 123 -20.81 2.67 -7.65
C ASP A 123 -21.23 4.14 -7.44
N PRO A 124 -22.33 4.60 -8.08
CA PRO A 124 -22.81 5.97 -7.96
C PRO A 124 -23.24 6.38 -6.54
N ALA A 125 -23.49 5.42 -5.64
CA ALA A 125 -23.77 5.69 -4.23
C ALA A 125 -22.49 5.82 -3.39
N CYS A 126 -21.32 5.50 -3.95
CA CYS A 126 -20.06 5.56 -3.23
C CYS A 126 -19.58 7.00 -3.06
N ILE A 127 -19.75 7.54 -1.85
CA ILE A 127 -19.01 8.71 -1.40
C ILE A 127 -17.53 8.31 -1.28
N MET A 128 -16.65 9.09 -1.88
CA MET A 128 -15.19 8.93 -1.77
C MET A 128 -14.68 9.59 -0.47
N PRO A 129 -13.59 9.10 0.16
CA PRO A 129 -12.98 9.73 1.33
C PRO A 129 -12.71 11.23 1.20
N ILE A 130 -12.30 11.71 0.02
CA ILE A 130 -12.08 13.15 -0.24
C ILE A 130 -13.38 13.97 -0.31
N GLU A 131 -14.52 13.30 -0.52
CA GLU A 131 -15.85 13.94 -0.59
C GLU A 131 -16.55 14.01 0.76
N GLU A 132 -16.03 13.33 1.78
CA GLU A 132 -16.63 13.24 3.11
C GLU A 132 -16.78 14.59 3.81
N LYS A 133 -17.91 14.77 4.50
CA LYS A 133 -18.19 16.00 5.25
C LYS A 133 -17.16 16.23 6.36
N ILE A 134 -16.74 15.16 7.05
CA ILE A 134 -15.72 15.21 8.11
C ILE A 134 -14.37 15.64 7.55
N VAL A 135 -13.91 15.01 6.46
CA VAL A 135 -12.62 15.33 5.83
C VAL A 135 -12.61 16.75 5.27
N LYS A 136 -13.71 17.19 4.63
CA LYS A 136 -13.88 18.58 4.16
C LYS A 136 -13.90 19.61 5.30
N LYS A 137 -14.54 19.30 6.44
CA LYS A 137 -14.54 20.18 7.62
C LYS A 137 -13.10 20.40 8.13
N ILE A 138 -12.36 19.32 8.35
CA ILE A 138 -10.95 19.38 8.77
C ILE A 138 -10.12 20.15 7.73
N ALA A 139 -10.29 19.85 6.44
CA ALA A 139 -9.60 20.55 5.35
C ALA A 139 -9.81 22.07 5.37
N SER A 140 -11.02 22.53 5.70
CA SER A 140 -11.32 23.97 5.81
C SER A 140 -10.62 24.66 6.99
N GLN A 141 -10.37 23.96 8.11
CA GLN A 141 -9.68 24.51 9.29
C GLN A 141 -8.21 24.81 8.98
N TYR A 142 -7.56 23.97 8.17
CA TYR A 142 -6.18 24.12 7.74
C TYR A 142 -6.00 24.90 6.42
N GLN A 143 -7.10 25.28 5.75
CA GLN A 143 -7.08 25.87 4.40
C GLN A 143 -6.38 24.97 3.36
N LYS A 144 -6.52 23.64 3.52
CA LYS A 144 -5.93 22.60 2.67
C LYS A 144 -6.99 21.89 1.85
N SER A 145 -6.58 21.08 0.88
CA SER A 145 -7.48 20.17 0.18
C SER A 145 -7.82 18.92 1.03
N PRO A 146 -9.01 18.30 0.87
CA PRO A 146 -9.33 17.02 1.52
C PRO A 146 -8.30 15.91 1.27
N GLY A 147 -7.67 15.91 0.09
CA GLY A 147 -6.59 14.96 -0.23
C GLY A 147 -5.31 15.19 0.59
N GLN A 148 -4.93 16.46 0.86
CA GLN A 148 -3.82 16.78 1.76
C GLN A 148 -4.08 16.30 3.19
N ILE A 149 -5.31 16.44 3.69
CA ILE A 149 -5.69 15.91 5.02
C ILE A 149 -5.49 14.39 5.09
N LEU A 150 -5.94 13.64 4.08
CA LEU A 150 -5.79 12.18 4.04
C LEU A 150 -4.33 11.73 3.84
N VAL A 151 -3.52 12.49 3.11
CA VAL A 151 -2.07 12.24 2.99
C VAL A 151 -1.37 12.50 4.32
N LYS A 152 -1.68 13.62 4.98
CA LYS A 152 -1.10 13.97 6.29
C LYS A 152 -1.50 12.98 7.38
N HIS A 153 -2.75 12.52 7.39
CA HIS A 153 -3.25 11.45 8.25
C HIS A 153 -2.43 10.16 8.09
N ALA A 154 -2.16 9.74 6.85
CA ALA A 154 -1.31 8.56 6.60
C ALA A 154 0.13 8.76 7.10
N LEU A 155 0.73 9.94 6.89
CA LEU A 155 2.07 10.26 7.39
C LEU A 155 2.13 10.25 8.93
N GLN A 156 1.16 10.87 9.62
CA GLN A 156 1.09 10.87 11.09
C GLN A 156 0.75 9.48 11.68
N LEU A 157 0.19 8.55 10.90
CA LEU A 157 0.09 7.12 11.26
C LEU A 157 1.42 6.35 11.11
N GLY A 158 2.50 7.00 10.65
CA GLY A 158 3.81 6.40 10.38
C GLY A 158 3.84 5.58 9.09
N LEU A 159 3.07 5.97 8.07
CA LEU A 159 2.93 5.25 6.80
C LEU A 159 3.53 6.04 5.64
N CYS A 160 3.98 5.34 4.61
CA CYS A 160 4.42 5.94 3.35
C CYS A 160 3.23 5.99 2.35
N PRO A 161 2.62 7.15 2.07
CA PRO A 161 1.49 7.26 1.15
C PRO A 161 1.94 7.12 -0.31
N LEU A 162 1.52 6.04 -0.98
CA LEU A 162 1.77 5.85 -2.42
C LEU A 162 0.55 6.28 -3.24
N ILE A 163 0.52 7.57 -3.59
CA ILE A 163 -0.57 8.18 -4.35
C ILE A 163 -0.33 8.08 -5.86
N LYS A 164 -1.32 7.57 -6.59
CA LYS A 164 -1.38 7.63 -8.06
C LYS A 164 -2.20 8.84 -8.50
N SER A 165 -1.61 9.73 -9.30
CA SER A 165 -2.35 10.77 -10.01
C SER A 165 -1.72 11.07 -11.37
N ASN A 166 -2.54 11.53 -12.31
CA ASN A 166 -2.11 12.07 -13.61
C ASN A 166 -2.14 13.62 -13.64
N CYS A 167 -2.53 14.26 -12.54
CA CYS A 167 -2.75 15.70 -12.46
C CYS A 167 -1.61 16.35 -11.66
N ILE A 168 -0.76 17.12 -12.32
CA ILE A 168 0.47 17.70 -11.75
C ILE A 168 0.16 18.59 -10.53
N THR A 169 -0.94 19.35 -10.55
CA THR A 169 -1.32 20.21 -9.41
C THR A 169 -1.69 19.39 -8.18
N ARG A 170 -2.38 18.25 -8.32
CA ARG A 170 -2.62 17.31 -7.21
C ARG A 170 -1.33 16.69 -6.70
N ILE A 171 -0.41 16.30 -7.59
CA ILE A 171 0.89 15.72 -7.19
C ILE A 171 1.69 16.71 -6.33
N ARG A 172 1.75 18.00 -6.73
CA ARG A 172 2.41 19.05 -5.94
C ARG A 172 1.72 19.27 -4.59
N ALA A 173 0.40 19.45 -4.59
CA ALA A 173 -0.37 19.65 -3.36
C ALA A 173 -0.19 18.51 -2.35
N TYR A 174 -0.07 17.25 -2.80
CA TYR A 174 0.15 16.11 -1.90
C TYR A 174 1.59 15.98 -1.38
N ALA A 175 2.56 16.69 -1.96
CA ALA A 175 3.89 16.87 -1.38
C ALA A 175 3.93 18.04 -0.37
N GLU A 176 3.02 19.01 -0.50
CA GLU A 176 2.92 20.21 0.35
C GLU A 176 2.03 19.93 1.59
N VAL A 177 2.52 19.09 2.50
CA VAL A 177 1.80 18.64 3.72
C VAL A 177 2.61 18.76 5.02
N ASP A 178 3.79 19.36 4.97
CA ASP A 178 4.70 19.48 6.12
C ASP A 178 4.43 20.73 7.00
N ASP A 179 3.61 21.67 6.51
CA ASP A 179 3.35 22.99 7.11
C ASP A 179 2.14 23.03 8.06
N PHE A 180 1.52 21.88 8.34
CA PHE A 180 0.45 21.73 9.33
C PHE A 180 0.56 20.39 10.06
N GLU A 181 -0.18 20.20 11.14
CA GLU A 181 -0.30 18.92 11.85
C GLU A 181 -1.75 18.72 12.30
N LEU A 182 -2.28 17.50 12.09
CA LEU A 182 -3.60 17.10 12.55
C LEU A 182 -3.55 16.84 14.06
N THR A 183 -4.53 17.37 14.78
CA THR A 183 -4.65 17.15 16.23
C THR A 183 -4.97 15.69 16.57
N ALA A 184 -4.71 15.29 17.82
CA ALA A 184 -5.06 13.95 18.29
C ALA A 184 -6.57 13.63 18.14
N GLU A 185 -7.45 14.63 18.28
CA GLU A 185 -8.91 14.47 18.10
C GLU A 185 -9.28 14.25 16.63
N GLU A 186 -8.68 14.99 15.70
CA GLU A 186 -8.91 14.80 14.26
C GLU A 186 -8.34 13.47 13.77
N MET A 187 -7.13 13.11 14.22
CA MET A 187 -6.55 11.80 13.97
C MET A 187 -7.44 10.68 14.51
N HIS A 188 -7.98 10.81 15.73
CA HIS A 188 -8.93 9.85 16.28
C HIS A 188 -10.21 9.76 15.42
N THR A 189 -10.79 10.92 15.06
CA THR A 189 -12.00 11.01 14.26
C THR A 189 -11.84 10.34 12.88
N LEU A 190 -10.73 10.61 12.19
CA LEU A 190 -10.40 10.01 10.89
C LEU A 190 -10.14 8.49 10.99
N ASN A 191 -9.68 8.00 12.14
CA ASN A 191 -9.43 6.57 12.39
C ASN A 191 -10.71 5.77 12.70
N THR A 192 -11.79 6.41 13.17
CA THR A 192 -12.96 5.70 13.72
C THR A 192 -14.28 6.04 13.03
N ALA A 193 -14.55 7.32 12.74
CA ALA A 193 -15.89 7.79 12.34
C ALA A 193 -16.31 7.39 10.91
N LEU A 194 -15.36 6.94 10.08
CA LEU A 194 -15.56 6.67 8.65
C LEU A 194 -15.37 5.18 8.29
N VAL A 195 -15.03 4.31 9.24
CA VAL A 195 -14.70 2.90 8.96
C VAL A 195 -15.92 2.16 8.39
N LYS A 196 -15.74 1.52 7.24
CA LYS A 196 -16.76 0.72 6.55
C LYS A 196 -16.43 -0.76 6.70
N HIS A 197 -17.41 -1.56 7.11
CA HIS A 197 -17.28 -3.01 7.11
C HIS A 197 -17.32 -3.55 5.67
N ARG A 198 -16.46 -4.54 5.39
CA ARG A 198 -16.38 -5.31 4.14
C ARG A 198 -16.50 -6.79 4.48
#